data_AF-A0AAN4ZEP9-F1
#
_entry.id   AF-A0AAN4ZEP9-F1
#
_cell.length_a   1.000
_cell.length_b   1.000
_cell.length_c   1.000
_cell.angle_alpha   90.00
_cell.angle_beta   90.00
_cell.angle_gamma   90.00
#
_symmetry.space_group_name_H-M   'P 1'
#
loop_
_entity.id
_entity.type
_entity.pdbx_description
1 polymer ?
#
loop_
_entity_poly.entity_id
_entity_poly.type
_entity_poly.pdbx_seq_one_letter_code
_entity_poly.pdbx_strand_id
1 'polypeptide(L)'
;LKAMKFWVSNGLVTGSNYEAQQGCMPYPFPPCEHHNNGTGYIQCDDIPYDRTPECTKTCQTGYPLTYSQDKHYGKSAYGLSKSVTDIQTEIMLNGPVEAGFDLYEDFEQYYGGIYVHHAGRHIGGHAVKVIGWGVEGTTPYWLAVNSWNMDWGEKG
;
A
#
# COMPACT_ATOMS: atom_id res chain seq x y z
N LEU A 1 -4.22 -6.76 9.89
CA LEU A 1 -4.75 -6.20 11.16
C LEU A 1 -3.71 -5.74 12.19
N LYS A 2 -2.53 -6.37 12.35
CA LYS A 2 -1.54 -5.92 13.37
C LYS A 2 -1.13 -4.44 13.20
N ALA A 3 -0.93 -3.98 11.96
CA ALA A 3 -0.64 -2.58 11.65
C ALA A 3 -1.75 -1.63 12.16
N MET A 4 -3.01 -1.93 11.89
CA MET A 4 -4.14 -1.13 12.38
C MET A 4 -4.25 -1.13 13.91
N LYS A 5 -3.99 -2.27 14.57
CA LYS A 5 -3.93 -2.32 16.04
C LYS A 5 -2.77 -1.49 16.61
N PHE A 6 -1.64 -1.44 15.91
CA PHE A 6 -0.52 -0.56 16.27
C PHE A 6 -0.94 0.91 16.13
N TRP A 7 -1.61 1.29 15.04
CA TRP A 7 -2.14 2.64 14.87
C TRP A 7 -3.10 3.06 16.00
N VAL A 8 -3.98 2.17 16.45
CA VAL A 8 -4.89 2.44 17.57
C VAL A 8 -4.13 2.62 18.90
N SER A 9 -3.15 1.76 19.17
CA SER A 9 -2.47 1.73 20.49
C SER A 9 -1.29 2.69 20.62
N ASN A 10 -0.56 2.94 19.54
CA ASN A 10 0.70 3.68 19.53
C ASN A 10 0.65 4.95 18.66
N GLY A 11 -0.34 5.06 17.78
CA GLY A 11 -0.44 6.13 16.79
C GLY A 11 0.67 6.08 15.73
N LEU A 12 0.47 6.84 14.66
CA LEU A 12 1.45 7.04 13.58
C LEU A 12 1.73 8.53 13.42
N VAL A 13 2.96 8.88 13.07
CA VAL A 13 3.33 10.26 12.75
C VAL A 13 3.13 10.53 11.26
N THR A 14 3.12 11.79 10.87
CA THR A 14 3.07 12.18 9.46
C THR A 14 4.37 11.83 8.73
N GLY A 15 4.29 11.60 7.42
CA GLY A 15 5.45 11.30 6.58
C GLY A 15 5.03 11.15 5.12
N SER A 16 5.74 11.83 4.22
CA SER A 16 5.54 11.74 2.78
C SER A 16 6.34 10.60 2.14
N ASN A 17 6.29 10.53 0.81
CA ASN A 17 7.24 9.77 0.01
C ASN A 17 8.68 10.31 0.13
N TYR A 18 9.59 9.58 -0.51
CA TYR A 18 11.03 9.88 -0.53
C TYR A 18 11.37 11.20 -1.20
N GLU A 19 10.65 11.62 -2.24
CA GLU A 19 10.98 12.85 -2.97
C GLU A 19 10.54 14.10 -2.22
N ALA A 20 9.35 14.10 -1.63
CA ALA A 20 8.76 15.32 -1.07
C ALA A 20 9.43 15.72 0.26
N GLN A 21 9.95 14.76 1.03
CA GLN A 21 10.61 15.01 2.32
C GLN A 21 9.75 15.86 3.30
N GLN A 22 8.45 15.61 3.36
CA GLN A 22 7.48 16.32 4.20
C GLN A 22 6.96 15.45 5.35
N GLY A 23 6.53 16.11 6.43
CA GLY A 23 6.03 15.44 7.64
C GLY A 23 7.13 15.11 8.65
N CYS A 24 6.78 14.40 9.72
CA CYS A 24 7.72 14.04 10.78
C CYS A 24 8.74 12.99 10.33
N MET A 25 8.29 11.92 9.64
CA MET A 25 9.15 10.82 9.17
C MET A 25 8.82 10.42 7.73
N PRO A 26 9.37 11.12 6.72
CA PRO A 26 9.27 10.73 5.32
C PRO A 26 9.84 9.32 5.07
N TYR A 27 9.37 8.66 4.00
CA TYR A 27 9.86 7.35 3.61
C TYR A 27 11.35 7.41 3.24
N PRO A 28 12.21 6.55 3.82
CA PRO A 28 13.67 6.70 3.69
C PRO A 28 14.25 6.02 2.44
N PHE A 29 13.45 5.25 1.70
CA PHE A 29 13.92 4.48 0.55
C PHE A 29 13.48 5.14 -0.76
N PRO A 30 14.39 5.30 -1.74
CA PRO A 30 14.03 5.80 -3.05
C PRO A 30 13.08 4.83 -3.77
N PRO A 31 12.25 5.33 -4.70
CA PRO A 31 11.45 4.48 -5.57
C PRO A 31 12.34 3.59 -6.44
N CYS A 32 11.81 2.45 -6.83
CA CYS A 32 12.44 1.48 -7.72
C CYS A 32 11.40 0.88 -8.68
N GLU A 33 11.89 0.35 -9.81
CA GLU A 33 11.06 -0.26 -10.84
C GLU A 33 10.62 -1.66 -10.40
N HIS A 34 9.31 -1.91 -10.51
CA HIS A 34 8.69 -3.17 -10.13
C HIS A 34 8.26 -3.94 -11.38
N HIS A 35 9.02 -4.97 -11.75
CA HIS A 35 8.70 -5.95 -12.79
C HIS A 35 8.32 -5.35 -14.15
N ASN A 36 8.80 -4.14 -14.42
CA ASN A 36 8.59 -3.42 -15.67
C ASN A 36 9.95 -2.97 -16.24
N ASN A 37 9.96 -2.66 -17.53
CA ASN A 37 11.14 -2.08 -18.19
C ASN A 37 11.13 -0.55 -18.09
N GLY A 38 10.59 0.00 -17.00
CA GLY A 38 10.71 1.42 -16.70
C GLY A 38 12.18 1.83 -16.73
N THR A 39 12.48 2.95 -17.39
CA THR A 39 13.87 3.46 -17.48
C THR A 39 14.10 4.60 -16.48
N GLY A 40 13.18 4.83 -15.54
CA GLY A 40 13.17 5.98 -14.65
C GLY A 40 13.92 5.73 -13.33
N TYR A 41 13.84 4.50 -12.82
CA TYR A 41 14.46 4.08 -11.56
C TYR A 41 15.33 2.83 -11.75
N ILE A 42 16.10 2.49 -10.72
CA ILE A 42 16.79 1.19 -10.66
C ILE A 42 15.77 0.08 -10.36
N GLN A 43 16.07 -1.15 -10.77
CA GLN A 43 15.21 -2.30 -10.46
C GLN A 43 15.20 -2.55 -8.95
N CYS A 44 14.03 -2.89 -8.40
CA CYS A 44 13.91 -3.15 -6.96
C CYS A 44 14.80 -4.30 -6.47
N ASP A 45 15.08 -5.29 -7.33
CA ASP A 45 15.97 -6.41 -6.98
C ASP A 45 17.44 -5.98 -6.85
N ASP A 46 17.81 -4.84 -7.43
CA ASP A 46 19.17 -4.30 -7.42
C ASP A 46 19.41 -3.28 -6.30
N ILE A 47 18.38 -2.95 -5.50
CA ILE A 47 18.54 -1.99 -4.40
C ILE A 47 19.35 -2.61 -3.26
N PRO A 48 20.35 -1.90 -2.70
CA PRO A 48 21.19 -2.44 -1.63
C PRO A 48 20.51 -2.40 -0.25
N TYR A 49 19.18 -2.25 -0.18
CA TYR A 49 18.42 -2.14 1.06
C TYR A 49 17.82 -3.49 1.45
N ASP A 50 18.51 -4.22 2.31
CA ASP A 50 18.10 -5.56 2.78
C ASP A 50 17.54 -5.54 4.21
N ARG A 51 17.51 -4.36 4.87
CA ARG A 51 17.20 -4.23 6.29
C ARG A 51 16.12 -3.19 6.56
N THR A 52 15.19 -3.57 7.43
CA THR A 52 14.26 -2.65 8.07
C THR A 52 15.04 -1.55 8.80
N PRO A 53 14.73 -0.26 8.58
CA PRO A 53 15.39 0.82 9.29
C PRO A 53 15.15 0.74 10.79
N GLU A 54 16.11 1.22 11.57
CA GLU A 54 15.96 1.33 13.01
C GLU A 54 14.77 2.23 13.39
N CYS A 55 14.05 1.83 14.43
CA CYS A 55 12.89 2.59 14.90
C CYS A 55 13.35 3.80 15.72
N THR A 56 13.51 4.94 15.06
CA THR A 56 13.79 6.22 15.71
C THR A 56 12.50 6.94 16.08
N LYS A 57 12.45 7.53 17.28
CA LYS A 57 11.28 8.28 17.78
C LYS A 57 11.55 9.78 17.75
N THR A 58 12.01 10.26 16.59
CA THR A 58 12.42 11.65 16.40
C THR A 58 12.03 12.07 14.99
N CYS A 59 11.41 13.25 14.87
CA CYS A 59 11.10 13.82 13.56
C CYS A 59 12.37 14.33 12.86
N GLN A 60 12.31 14.47 11.54
CA GLN A 60 13.37 15.09 10.75
C GLN A 60 13.68 16.52 11.22
N THR A 61 14.93 16.94 11.02
CA THR A 61 15.40 18.27 11.43
C THR A 61 14.58 19.37 10.76
N GLY A 62 14.16 20.37 11.55
CA GLY A 62 13.38 21.51 11.05
C GLY A 62 11.86 21.28 11.04
N TYR A 63 11.38 20.08 11.36
CA TYR A 63 9.94 19.84 11.53
C TYR A 63 9.41 20.50 12.82
N PRO A 64 8.25 21.20 12.80
CA PRO A 64 7.83 22.06 13.91
C PRO A 64 7.29 21.32 15.14
N LEU A 65 6.88 20.05 15.00
CA LEU A 65 6.33 19.25 16.09
C LEU A 65 7.33 18.19 16.55
N THR A 66 7.25 17.80 17.82
CA THR A 66 7.96 16.60 18.30
C THR A 66 7.27 15.32 17.83
N TYR A 67 8.00 14.20 17.81
CA TYR A 67 7.45 12.89 17.42
C TYR A 67 6.17 12.53 18.17
N SER A 68 6.11 12.79 19.48
CA SER A 68 4.94 12.48 20.30
C SER A 68 3.76 13.41 20.02
N GLN A 69 4.02 14.68 19.66
CA GLN A 69 2.97 15.65 19.34
C GLN A 69 2.33 15.40 17.96
N ASP A 70 3.09 14.83 17.03
CA ASP A 70 2.63 14.52 15.68
C ASP A 70 1.90 13.16 15.57
N LYS A 71 1.63 12.49 16.69
CA LYS A 71 0.96 11.18 16.68
C LYS A 71 -0.53 11.31 16.39
N HIS A 72 -0.97 10.58 15.37
CA HIS A 72 -2.37 10.36 15.02
C HIS A 72 -2.81 8.94 15.37
N TYR A 73 -3.93 8.82 16.09
CA TYR A 73 -4.42 7.55 16.62
C TYR A 73 -5.72 7.13 15.95
N GLY A 74 -5.84 5.83 15.70
CA GLY A 74 -7.12 5.22 15.31
C GLY A 74 -8.01 5.00 16.52
N LYS A 75 -9.33 5.12 16.33
CA LYS A 75 -10.30 4.82 17.41
C LYS A 75 -10.45 3.32 17.64
N SER A 76 -10.47 2.53 16.58
CA SER A 76 -10.65 1.08 16.61
C SER A 76 -10.02 0.43 15.38
N ALA A 77 -9.80 -0.89 15.47
CA ALA A 77 -9.31 -1.72 14.37
C ALA A 77 -10.04 -3.07 14.40
N TYR A 78 -10.64 -3.44 13.28
CA TYR A 78 -11.40 -4.67 13.12
C TYR A 78 -11.15 -5.29 11.75
N GLY A 79 -11.39 -6.60 11.64
CA GLY A 79 -11.42 -7.30 10.36
C GLY A 79 -12.83 -7.31 9.80
N LEU A 80 -12.94 -7.26 8.48
CA LEU A 80 -14.22 -7.44 7.79
C LEU A 80 -14.49 -8.93 7.55
N SER A 81 -15.76 -9.25 7.37
CA SER A 81 -16.14 -10.57 6.87
C SER A 81 -15.68 -10.73 5.42
N LYS A 82 -15.68 -11.96 4.90
CA LYS A 82 -15.37 -12.24 3.49
C LYS A 82 -16.57 -12.03 2.54
N SER A 83 -17.57 -11.27 2.97
CA SER A 83 -18.77 -10.94 2.18
C SER A 83 -18.47 -9.75 1.26
N VAL A 84 -18.75 -9.90 -0.03
CA VAL A 84 -18.64 -8.79 -1.00
C VAL A 84 -19.49 -7.60 -0.54
N THR A 85 -20.73 -7.84 -0.15
CA THR A 85 -21.66 -6.80 0.31
C THR A 85 -21.14 -6.06 1.56
N ASP A 86 -20.54 -6.78 2.50
CA ASP A 86 -20.05 -6.17 3.75
C ASP A 86 -18.84 -5.27 3.46
N ILE A 87 -17.93 -5.71 2.58
CA ILE A 87 -16.76 -4.92 2.16
C ILE A 87 -17.20 -3.69 1.37
N GLN A 88 -18.17 -3.84 0.46
CA GLN A 88 -18.75 -2.71 -0.28
C GLN A 88 -19.40 -1.69 0.68
N THR A 89 -20.20 -2.19 1.63
CA THR A 89 -20.84 -1.35 2.65
C THR A 89 -19.81 -0.60 3.49
N GLU A 90 -18.74 -1.28 3.92
CA GLU A 90 -17.65 -0.64 4.67
C GLU A 90 -17.01 0.50 3.87
N ILE A 91 -16.67 0.25 2.61
CA ILE A 91 -16.05 1.26 1.76
C ILE A 91 -16.97 2.46 1.55
N MET A 92 -18.26 2.24 1.34
CA MET A 92 -19.26 3.30 1.18
C MET A 92 -19.44 4.17 2.42
N LEU A 93 -19.40 3.57 3.61
CA LEU A 93 -19.69 4.27 4.87
C LEU A 93 -18.44 4.88 5.50
N ASN A 94 -17.29 4.21 5.39
CA ASN A 94 -16.08 4.53 6.17
C ASN A 94 -14.84 4.80 5.29
N GLY A 95 -14.93 4.58 3.98
CA GLY A 95 -13.82 4.80 3.04
C GLY A 95 -12.94 3.58 2.80
N PRO A 96 -11.78 3.74 2.14
CA PRO A 96 -10.95 2.64 1.67
C PRO A 96 -10.52 1.64 2.75
N VAL A 97 -10.32 0.39 2.34
CA VAL A 97 -9.92 -0.72 3.23
C VAL A 97 -8.62 -1.37 2.79
N GLU A 98 -7.91 -2.00 3.72
CA GLU A 98 -6.72 -2.83 3.42
C GLU A 98 -7.18 -4.27 3.12
N ALA A 99 -6.69 -4.84 2.01
CA ALA A 99 -6.92 -6.24 1.66
C ALA A 99 -5.58 -6.94 1.36
N GLY A 100 -5.53 -8.24 1.65
CA GLY A 100 -4.43 -9.11 1.24
C GLY A 100 -4.89 -10.11 0.19
N PHE A 101 -4.06 -10.40 -0.79
CA PHE A 101 -4.33 -11.41 -1.81
C PHE A 101 -3.06 -12.22 -2.13
N ASP A 102 -3.26 -13.42 -2.68
CA ASP A 102 -2.16 -14.26 -3.13
C ASP A 102 -1.60 -13.71 -4.45
N LEU A 103 -0.29 -13.47 -4.45
CA LEU A 103 0.46 -12.94 -5.58
C LEU A 103 1.02 -14.10 -6.43
N TYR A 104 0.85 -14.01 -7.74
CA TYR A 104 1.32 -14.99 -8.73
C TYR A 104 2.19 -14.30 -9.79
N GLU A 105 3.03 -15.06 -10.48
CA GLU A 105 3.95 -14.54 -11.53
C GLU A 105 3.24 -13.77 -12.64
N ASP A 106 2.02 -14.16 -13.01
CA ASP A 106 1.26 -13.46 -14.04
C ASP A 106 0.75 -12.07 -13.59
N PHE A 107 0.58 -11.84 -12.29
CA PHE A 107 0.22 -10.52 -11.78
C PHE A 107 1.34 -9.49 -11.96
N GLU A 108 2.60 -9.89 -11.84
CA GLU A 108 3.75 -8.98 -12.02
C GLU A 108 3.75 -8.33 -13.41
N GLN A 109 3.18 -9.02 -14.41
CA GLN A 109 3.06 -8.60 -15.80
C GLN A 109 1.74 -7.87 -16.12
N TYR A 110 0.93 -7.54 -15.10
CA TYR A 110 -0.33 -6.82 -15.29
C TYR A 110 -0.09 -5.41 -15.85
N TYR A 111 -0.79 -5.08 -16.94
CA TYR A 111 -0.74 -3.76 -17.58
C TYR A 111 -2.12 -3.12 -17.79
N GLY A 112 -3.23 -3.84 -17.59
CA GLY A 112 -4.57 -3.30 -17.72
C GLY A 112 -5.71 -4.32 -17.74
N GLY A 113 -6.93 -3.82 -17.54
CA GLY A 113 -8.16 -4.62 -17.50
C GLY A 113 -8.42 -5.28 -16.14
N ILE A 114 -9.29 -6.29 -16.11
CA ILE A 114 -9.61 -6.99 -14.85
C ILE A 114 -8.67 -8.19 -14.69
N TYR A 115 -7.74 -8.10 -13.74
CA TYR A 115 -6.86 -9.22 -13.42
C TYR A 115 -7.65 -10.43 -12.90
N VAL A 116 -7.39 -11.57 -13.53
CA VAL A 116 -7.79 -12.91 -13.07
C VAL A 116 -6.56 -13.79 -13.24
N HIS A 117 -6.17 -14.51 -12.19
CA HIS A 117 -5.05 -15.44 -12.27
C HIS A 117 -5.33 -16.54 -13.29
N HIS A 118 -4.37 -16.78 -14.19
CA HIS A 118 -4.46 -17.78 -15.26
C HIS A 118 -3.24 -18.72 -15.32
N ALA A 119 -2.05 -18.26 -14.91
CA ALA A 119 -0.83 -19.04 -15.03
C ALA A 119 0.27 -18.58 -14.06
N GLY A 120 1.34 -19.36 -13.96
CA GLY A 120 2.50 -19.01 -13.12
C GLY A 120 2.35 -19.49 -11.67
N ARG A 121 3.47 -19.53 -10.96
CA ARG A 121 3.52 -20.04 -9.58
C ARG A 121 3.08 -18.97 -8.59
N HIS A 122 2.63 -19.44 -7.43
CA HIS A 122 2.44 -18.59 -6.26
C HIS A 122 3.80 -18.03 -5.79
N ILE A 123 3.88 -16.71 -5.63
CA ILE A 123 5.09 -15.99 -5.21
C ILE A 123 5.02 -15.60 -3.74
N GLY A 124 3.83 -15.24 -3.24
CA GLY A 124 3.66 -14.78 -1.87
C GLY A 124 2.30 -14.15 -1.62
N GLY A 125 2.18 -13.42 -0.52
CA GLY A 125 1.01 -12.58 -0.25
C GLY A 125 1.36 -11.11 -0.44
N HIS A 126 0.42 -10.34 -0.98
CA HIS A 126 0.57 -8.90 -1.16
C HIS A 126 -0.61 -8.14 -0.54
N ALA A 127 -0.35 -6.96 0.00
CA ALA A 127 -1.34 -6.10 0.64
C ALA A 127 -1.60 -4.85 -0.19
N VAL A 128 -2.87 -4.52 -0.42
CA VAL A 128 -3.30 -3.39 -1.25
C VAL A 128 -4.41 -2.60 -0.57
N LYS A 129 -4.62 -1.38 -1.05
CA LYS A 129 -5.73 -0.52 -0.61
C LYS A 129 -6.88 -0.63 -1.59
N VAL A 130 -8.00 -1.20 -1.18
CA VAL A 130 -9.22 -1.28 -1.99
C VAL A 130 -10.03 0.00 -1.80
N ILE A 131 -10.29 0.71 -2.90
CA ILE A 131 -10.94 2.03 -2.90
C ILE A 131 -12.35 2.00 -3.51
N GLY A 132 -12.73 0.91 -4.17
CA GLY A 132 -14.02 0.79 -4.82
C GLY A 132 -14.19 -0.54 -5.53
N TRP A 133 -15.27 -0.63 -6.31
CA TRP A 133 -15.62 -1.77 -7.13
C TRP A 133 -16.44 -1.31 -8.33
N GLY A 134 -16.63 -2.20 -9.28
CA GLY A 134 -17.48 -1.93 -10.43
C GLY A 134 -17.79 -3.20 -11.22
N VAL A 135 -18.36 -2.99 -12.40
CA VAL A 135 -18.61 -4.04 -13.38
C VAL A 135 -18.16 -3.52 -14.74
N GLU A 136 -17.26 -4.25 -15.40
CA GLU A 136 -16.90 -4.00 -16.79
C GLU A 136 -17.50 -5.11 -17.66
N GLY A 137 -18.43 -4.74 -18.55
CA GLY A 137 -19.24 -5.73 -19.29
C GLY A 137 -20.08 -6.59 -18.33
N THR A 138 -19.71 -7.85 -18.18
CA THR A 138 -20.34 -8.81 -17.25
C THR A 138 -19.43 -9.17 -16.07
N THR A 139 -18.23 -8.60 -15.99
CA THR A 139 -17.21 -9.01 -15.03
C THR A 139 -17.16 -8.02 -13.86
N PRO A 140 -17.52 -8.46 -12.64
CA PRO A 140 -17.35 -7.63 -11.45
C PRO A 140 -15.87 -7.53 -11.06
N TYR A 141 -15.45 -6.37 -10.56
CA TYR A 141 -14.07 -6.13 -10.15
C TYR A 141 -13.98 -5.29 -8.88
N TRP A 142 -12.82 -5.38 -8.21
CA TRP A 142 -12.40 -4.45 -7.18
C TRP A 142 -11.42 -3.43 -7.78
N LEU A 143 -11.60 -2.16 -7.45
CA LEU A 143 -10.63 -1.11 -7.75
C LEU A 143 -9.67 -1.01 -6.56
N ALA A 144 -8.41 -1.37 -6.79
CA ALA A 144 -7.36 -1.37 -5.77
C ALA A 144 -6.20 -0.45 -6.18
N VAL A 145 -5.51 0.09 -5.19
CA VAL A 145 -4.30 0.91 -5.34
C VAL A 145 -3.13 0.08 -4.85
N ASN A 146 -2.15 -0.09 -5.73
CA ASN A 146 -0.91 -0.80 -5.48
C ASN A 146 0.14 0.16 -4.87
N SER A 147 1.31 -0.37 -4.52
CA SER A 147 2.43 0.37 -3.93
C SER A 147 3.71 0.25 -4.75
N TRP A 148 3.57 0.06 -6.06
CA TRP A 148 4.65 -0.21 -7.03
C TRP A 148 4.82 0.94 -8.03
N ASN A 149 4.65 2.18 -7.55
CA ASN A 149 4.67 3.42 -8.33
C ASN A 149 3.55 3.52 -9.39
N MET A 150 3.48 4.69 -10.05
CA MET A 150 2.40 5.04 -10.99
C MET A 150 2.64 4.52 -12.41
N ASP A 151 3.80 3.94 -12.69
CA ASP A 151 4.18 3.41 -14.00
C ASP A 151 3.88 1.91 -14.13
N TRP A 152 3.56 1.24 -13.02
CA TRP A 152 3.04 -0.12 -13.01
C TRP A 152 1.52 -0.14 -13.23
N GLY A 153 1.03 -1.11 -14.02
CA GLY A 153 -0.40 -1.33 -14.24
C GLY A 153 -1.16 -0.12 -14.78
N GLU A 154 -2.33 0.15 -14.20
CA GLU A 154 -3.23 1.24 -14.61
C GLU A 154 -3.02 2.51 -13.77
N LYS A 155 -1.79 3.02 -13.77
CA LYS A 155 -1.33 4.16 -12.96
C LYS A 155 -1.15 3.85 -11.46
N GLY A 156 -0.67 2.66 -11.15
CA GLY A 156 -0.49 2.14 -9.78
C GLY A 156 -1.75 1.58 -9.16
#